data_AF-A0A328PX50-F1
#
_entry.id   AF-A0A328PX50-F1
#
_cell.length_a   1.000
_cell.length_b   1.000
_cell.length_c   1.000
_cell.angle_alpha   90.00
_cell.angle_beta   90.00
_cell.angle_gamma   90.00
#
_symmetry.space_group_name_H-M   'P 1'
#
loop_
_entity.id
_entity.type
_entity.pdbx_description
1 polymer ?
#
loop_
_entity_poly.entity_id
_entity_poly.type
_entity_poly.pdbx_seq_one_letter_code
_entity_poly.pdbx_strand_id
1 'polypeptide(L)'
;MDFLTISELFLMLCLIVYMLANVKIAARRTIGSALAGVAGFTIALAIVLTMVSSLTGIDFCRDIAFAILILSPVGTIAVSYVLGGGDL
;
A
#
# COMPACT_ATOMS: atom_id res chain seq x y z
N MET A 1 -2.35 -10.15 -26.44
CA MET A 1 -2.58 -9.32 -25.24
C MET A 1 -3.96 -8.73 -25.39
N ASP A 2 -4.90 -9.18 -24.57
CA ASP A 2 -6.26 -8.65 -24.56
C ASP A 2 -6.28 -7.23 -23.96
N PHE A 3 -7.33 -6.47 -24.29
CA PHE A 3 -7.58 -5.14 -23.73
C PHE A 3 -7.50 -5.14 -22.19
N LEU A 4 -7.90 -6.23 -21.56
CA LEU A 4 -7.82 -6.45 -20.11
C LEU A 4 -6.38 -6.43 -19.60
N THR A 5 -5.48 -7.21 -20.20
CA THR A 5 -4.05 -7.23 -19.82
C THR A 5 -3.34 -5.88 -20.03
N ILE A 6 -3.72 -5.13 -21.06
CA ILE A 6 -3.17 -3.78 -21.31
C ILE A 6 -3.65 -2.80 -20.22
N SER A 7 -4.92 -2.87 -19.84
CA SER A 7 -5.48 -2.05 -18.76
C SER A 7 -4.85 -2.36 -17.41
N GLU A 8 -4.59 -3.64 -17.10
CA GLU A 8 -3.95 -4.06 -15.85
C GLU A 8 -2.51 -3.57 -15.73
N LEU A 9 -1.72 -3.64 -16.82
CA LEU A 9 -0.37 -3.10 -16.87
C LEU A 9 -0.35 -1.57 -16.71
N PHE A 10 -1.29 -0.86 -17.33
CA PHE A 10 -1.40 0.59 -17.18
C PHE A 10 -1.78 0.99 -15.74
N LEU A 11 -2.71 0.26 -15.13
CA LEU A 11 -3.08 0.46 -13.72
C LEU A 11 -1.88 0.24 -12.79
N MET A 12 -1.09 -0.80 -13.05
CA MET A 12 0.12 -1.10 -12.28
C MET A 12 1.14 0.05 -12.38
N LEU A 13 1.31 0.62 -13.57
CA LEU A 13 2.17 1.79 -13.78
C LEU A 13 1.68 3.02 -13.01
N CYS A 14 0.37 3.30 -13.01
CA CYS A 14 -0.21 4.36 -12.19
C CYS A 14 0.03 4.14 -10.69
N LEU A 15 -0.09 2.90 -10.21
CA LEU A 15 0.16 2.55 -8.81
C LEU A 15 1.63 2.73 -8.42
N ILE A 16 2.58 2.44 -9.31
CA ILE A 16 4.01 2.69 -9.07
C ILE A 16 4.26 4.20 -8.91
N VAL A 17 3.66 5.05 -9.75
CA VAL A 17 3.77 6.52 -9.60
C VAL A 17 3.14 6.97 -8.28
N TYR A 18 1.99 6.40 -7.91
CA TYR A 18 1.32 6.68 -6.65
C TYR A 18 2.18 6.27 -5.43
N MET A 19 2.89 5.14 -5.49
CA MET A 19 3.85 4.74 -4.45
C MET A 19 4.96 5.79 -4.29
N LEU A 20 5.58 6.24 -5.38
CA LEU A 20 6.63 7.25 -5.33
C LEU A 20 6.12 8.58 -4.74
N ALA A 21 4.89 8.97 -5.09
CA ALA A 21 4.24 10.14 -4.50
C ALA A 21 4.04 9.99 -2.98
N ASN A 22 3.61 8.81 -2.53
CA ASN A 22 3.43 8.51 -1.11
C ASN A 22 4.75 8.49 -0.33
N VAL A 23 5.84 7.98 -0.92
CA VAL A 23 7.18 8.07 -0.32
C VAL A 23 7.59 9.53 -0.11
N LYS A 24 7.31 10.42 -1.07
CA LYS A 24 7.55 11.87 -0.90
C LYS A 24 6.70 12.48 0.20
N ILE A 25 5.45 12.04 0.37
CA ILE A 25 4.57 12.49 1.45
C ILE A 25 5.10 12.00 2.79
N ALA A 26 5.57 10.75 2.84
CA ALA A 26 6.11 10.14 4.06
C ALA A 26 7.39 10.83 4.55
N ALA A 27 8.21 11.34 3.63
CA ALA A 27 9.46 12.04 3.94
C ALA A 27 9.26 13.48 4.47
N ARG A 28 8.03 13.99 4.57
CA ARG A 28 7.76 15.33 5.11
C ARG A 28 7.88 15.35 6.64
N ARG A 29 8.11 16.55 7.19
CA ARG A 29 8.51 16.76 8.59
C ARG A 29 7.42 16.49 9.64
N THR A 30 6.16 16.27 9.23
CA THR A 30 5.05 16.06 10.18
C THR A 30 4.70 14.59 10.32
N ILE A 31 4.47 14.13 11.54
CA ILE A 31 4.16 12.72 11.84
C ILE A 31 2.86 12.28 11.14
N GLY A 32 1.87 13.17 11.03
CA GLY A 32 0.64 12.89 10.29
C GLY A 32 0.88 12.64 8.79
N SER A 33 1.82 13.38 8.17
CA SER A 33 2.20 13.13 6.77
C SER A 33 3.00 11.84 6.60
N ALA A 34 3.86 11.50 7.56
CA ALA A 34 4.55 10.22 7.61
C ALA A 34 3.56 9.04 7.65
N LEU A 35 2.58 9.09 8.55
CA LEU A 35 1.52 8.07 8.67
C LEU A 35 0.69 7.95 7.38
N ALA A 36 0.21 9.08 6.84
CA ALA A 36 -0.59 9.07 5.63
C ALA A 36 0.19 8.51 4.43
N GLY A 37 1.47 8.85 4.29
CA GLY A 37 2.33 8.34 3.22
C GLY A 37 2.60 6.84 3.34
N VAL A 38 2.87 6.33 4.55
CA VAL A 38 3.10 4.89 4.76
C VAL A 38 1.81 4.07 4.55
N ALA A 39 0.66 4.58 5.01
CA ALA A 39 -0.63 3.96 4.77
C ALA A 39 -0.97 3.91 3.26
N GLY A 40 -0.80 5.01 2.54
CA GLY A 40 -1.02 5.05 1.10
C GLY A 40 -0.07 4.13 0.32
N PHE A 41 1.21 4.06 0.73
CA PHE A 41 2.20 3.19 0.11
C PHE A 41 1.87 1.69 0.29
N THR A 42 1.51 1.28 1.50
CA THR A 42 1.21 -0.13 1.80
C THR A 42 -0.05 -0.63 1.10
N ILE A 43 -1.08 0.20 0.98
CA ILE A 43 -2.29 -0.13 0.20
C ILE A 43 -1.94 -0.30 -1.28
N ALA A 44 -1.17 0.63 -1.84
CA ALA A 44 -0.72 0.53 -3.23
C ALA A 44 0.09 -0.76 -3.47
N LEU A 45 0.92 -1.15 -2.51
CA LEU A 45 1.74 -2.35 -2.57
C LEU A 45 0.91 -3.62 -2.56
N ALA A 46 -0.12 -3.69 -1.71
CA ALA A 46 -1.05 -4.80 -1.69
C ALA A 46 -1.79 -4.96 -3.02
N ILE A 47 -2.23 -3.86 -3.63
CA ILE A 47 -2.92 -3.89 -4.94
C ILE A 47 -1.95 -4.37 -6.03
N VAL A 48 -0.72 -3.87 -6.07
CA VAL A 48 0.29 -4.33 -7.05
C VAL A 48 0.59 -5.83 -6.88
N LEU A 49 0.80 -6.31 -5.65
CA LEU A 49 1.02 -7.73 -5.38
C LEU A 49 -0.16 -8.61 -5.81
N THR A 50 -1.39 -8.12 -5.65
CA THR A 50 -2.60 -8.82 -6.09
C THR A 50 -2.66 -8.92 -7.62
N MET A 51 -2.33 -7.83 -8.32
CA MET A 51 -2.28 -7.81 -9.79
C MET A 51 -1.14 -8.71 -10.32
N VAL A 52 0.03 -8.70 -9.66
CA VAL A 52 1.13 -9.61 -10.01
C VAL A 52 0.73 -11.07 -9.83
N SER A 53 -0.02 -11.40 -8.77
CA SER A 53 -0.58 -12.74 -8.56
C SER A 53 -1.54 -13.13 -9.69
N SER A 54 -2.41 -12.21 -10.12
CA SER A 54 -3.33 -12.41 -11.24
C SER A 54 -2.60 -12.73 -12.56
N LEU A 55 -1.48 -12.04 -12.83
CA LEU A 55 -0.72 -12.22 -14.07
C LEU A 55 0.21 -13.45 -14.06
N THR A 56 0.75 -13.82 -12.89
CA THR A 56 1.77 -14.89 -12.77
C THR A 56 1.19 -16.22 -12.27
N GLY A 57 -0.02 -16.23 -11.73
CA GLY A 57 -0.64 -17.41 -11.10
C GLY A 57 0.01 -17.81 -9.77
N ILE A 58 0.81 -16.94 -9.15
CA ILE A 58 1.47 -17.21 -7.87
C ILE A 58 0.54 -16.80 -6.73
N ASP A 59 -0.10 -17.76 -6.08
CA ASP A 59 -1.02 -17.51 -4.95
C ASP A 59 -0.31 -16.92 -3.72
N PHE A 60 0.99 -17.17 -3.55
CA PHE A 60 1.78 -16.63 -2.43
C PHE A 60 1.79 -15.08 -2.40
N CYS A 61 1.79 -14.43 -3.56
CA CYS A 61 1.69 -12.98 -3.65
C CYS A 61 0.35 -12.45 -3.12
N ARG A 62 -0.72 -13.23 -3.27
CA ARG A 62 -2.06 -12.90 -2.78
C ARG A 62 -2.15 -12.99 -1.25
N ASP A 63 -1.55 -14.02 -0.67
CA ASP A 63 -1.51 -14.18 0.79
C ASP A 63 -0.72 -13.06 1.47
N ILE A 64 0.41 -12.64 0.88
CA ILE A 64 1.18 -11.49 1.35
C ILE A 64 0.35 -10.20 1.22
N ALA A 65 -0.31 -9.98 0.08
CA ALA A 65 -1.15 -8.81 -0.12
C ALA A 65 -2.27 -8.73 0.93
N PHE A 66 -2.87 -9.87 1.27
CA PHE A 66 -3.91 -9.97 2.28
C PHE A 66 -3.36 -9.69 3.69
N ALA A 67 -2.19 -10.22 4.03
CA ALA A 67 -1.52 -9.93 5.29
C ALA A 67 -1.19 -8.44 5.42
N ILE A 68 -0.70 -7.80 4.34
CA ILE A 68 -0.41 -6.36 4.32
C ILE A 68 -1.68 -5.54 4.54
N LEU A 69 -2.81 -5.90 3.91
CA LEU A 69 -4.09 -5.20 4.08
C LEU A 69 -4.62 -5.25 5.51
N ILE A 70 -4.36 -6.33 6.24
CA ILE A 70 -4.80 -6.47 7.63
C ILE A 70 -3.83 -5.76 8.58
N LEU A 71 -2.52 -5.93 8.39
CA LEU A 71 -1.51 -5.38 9.30
C LEU A 71 -1.30 -3.88 9.15
N SER A 72 -1.48 -3.32 7.94
CA SER A 72 -1.25 -1.89 7.68
C SER A 72 -2.18 -0.96 8.49
N PRO A 73 -3.51 -1.19 8.56
CA PRO A 73 -4.40 -0.43 9.41
C PRO A 73 -4.06 -0.56 10.89
N VAL A 74 -3.71 -1.76 11.35
CA VAL A 74 -3.39 -2.03 12.77
C VAL A 74 -2.20 -1.17 13.23
N GLY A 75 -1.12 -1.14 12.46
CA GLY A 75 0.04 -0.29 12.76
C GLY A 75 -0.30 1.20 12.74
N THR A 76 -1.08 1.64 11.76
CA THR A 76 -1.52 3.04 11.64
C THR A 76 -2.39 3.46 12.83
N ILE A 77 -3.31 2.60 13.26
CA ILE A 77 -4.20 2.84 14.42
C ILE A 77 -3.37 2.90 15.71
N ALA A 78 -2.48 1.95 15.94
CA ALA A 78 -1.63 1.92 17.13
C ALA A 78 -0.79 3.20 17.28
N VAL A 79 -0.16 3.67 16.20
CA VAL A 79 0.62 4.91 16.22
C VAL A 79 -0.29 6.14 16.42
N SER A 80 -1.47 6.17 15.79
CA SER A 80 -2.43 7.26 15.99
C SER A 80 -2.95 7.34 17.43
N TYR A 81 -3.09 6.20 18.10
CA TYR A 81 -3.51 6.12 19.50
C TYR A 81 -2.45 6.70 20.45
N VAL A 82 -1.18 6.32 20.25
CA VAL A 82 -0.05 6.88 21.01
C VAL A 82 0.07 8.39 20.80
N LEU A 83 -0.11 8.87 19.57
CA LEU A 83 -0.09 10.31 19.26
C LEU A 83 -1.29 11.05 19.85
N GLY A 84 -2.43 10.36 20.03
CA GLY A 84 -3.62 10.88 20.68
C GLY A 84 -3.52 10.98 22.20
N GLY A 85 -2.38 10.58 22.79
CA GLY A 85 -2.17 10.59 24.24
C GLY A 85 -2.75 9.39 24.97
N GLY A 86 -3.02 8.28 24.27
CA GLY A 86 -3.39 7.02 24.91
C GLY A 86 -2.17 6.33 25.52
N ASP A 87 -2.22 6.07 26.83
CA ASP A 87 -1.26 5.21 27.53
C ASP A 87 -1.45 3.75 27.07
N LEU A 88 -0.38 3.13 26.56
CA LEU A 88 -0.34 1.71 26.18
C LEU A 88 -0.12 0.79 27.39
#